data_AF-A0A5A7PXG6-F1
#
_entry.id   AF-A0A5A7PXG6-F1
#
_cell.length_a   1.000
_cell.length_b   1.000
_cell.length_c   1.000
_cell.angle_alpha   90.00
_cell.angle_beta   90.00
_cell.angle_gamma   90.00
#
_symmetry.space_group_name_H-M   'P 1'
#
loop_
_entity.id
_entity.type
_entity.pdbx_description
1 polymer ?
#
loop_
_entity_poly.entity_id
_entity_poly.type
_entity_poly.pdbx_seq_one_letter_code
_entity_poly.pdbx_strand_id
1 'polypeptide(L)'
;MDPNPKPAHPLHQIASNPTHKLLLKQWLKEQDLILTRISLRQTQLDSARTHLAALHALFFLFHSAALLLLFSAAGDPSLCRRSWVPSLCSLACSIGLIWAVRHKSGLGSRLERILEREEEDSSLLGKCVEELRRKGSDFDLMREVDALRRAKSLRVVERRPGRRWSGRDVGSLFLLAVSCLVLGLIRVVLCG
;
A
#
# COMPACT_ATOMS: atom_id res chain seq x y z
N MET A 1 -59.09 24.37 14.11
CA MET A 1 -58.30 24.26 12.87
C MET A 1 -56.85 24.29 13.30
N ASP A 2 -56.32 23.12 13.64
CA ASP A 2 -54.98 22.98 14.23
C ASP A 2 -53.92 23.37 13.20
N PRO A 3 -52.97 24.27 13.53
CA PRO A 3 -51.87 24.55 12.64
C PRO A 3 -50.92 23.35 12.71
N ASN A 4 -50.89 22.55 11.64
CA ASN A 4 -49.91 21.50 11.46
C ASN A 4 -48.50 22.09 11.68
N PRO A 5 -47.75 21.68 12.72
CA PRO A 5 -46.44 22.26 12.99
C PRO A 5 -45.50 21.85 11.87
N LYS A 6 -44.84 22.84 11.24
CA LYS A 6 -43.78 22.60 10.26
C LYS A 6 -42.77 21.60 10.88
N PRO A 7 -42.40 20.51 10.18
CA PRO A 7 -41.45 19.56 10.73
C PRO A 7 -40.16 20.31 11.07
N ALA A 8 -39.80 20.30 12.36
CA ALA A 8 -38.60 20.95 12.85
C ALA A 8 -37.37 20.39 12.11
N HIS A 9 -36.47 21.29 11.70
CA HIS A 9 -35.27 20.89 10.95
C HIS A 9 -34.53 19.76 11.68
N PRO A 10 -34.07 18.70 11.00
CA PRO A 10 -33.48 17.51 11.65
C PRO A 10 -32.34 17.83 12.63
N LEU A 11 -31.51 18.84 12.33
CA LEU A 11 -30.48 19.34 13.24
C LEU A 11 -31.03 19.90 14.57
N HIS A 12 -32.22 20.49 14.57
CA HIS A 12 -32.89 20.98 15.78
C HIS A 12 -33.41 19.81 16.62
N GLN A 13 -33.88 18.73 15.99
CA GLN A 13 -34.30 17.51 16.68
C GLN A 13 -33.09 16.77 17.31
N ILE A 14 -31.93 16.77 16.65
CA ILE A 14 -30.66 16.27 17.20
C ILE A 14 -30.21 17.13 18.38
N ALA A 15 -30.40 18.46 18.30
CA ALA A 15 -30.06 19.35 19.41
C ALA A 15 -30.93 19.12 20.65
N SER A 16 -32.19 18.69 20.48
CA SER A 16 -33.09 18.33 21.58
C SER A 16 -32.83 16.95 22.20
N ASN A 17 -32.18 16.02 21.48
CA ASN A 17 -31.82 14.69 22.01
C ASN A 17 -30.34 14.66 22.44
N PRO A 18 -30.03 14.66 23.76
CA PRO A 18 -28.65 14.74 24.25
C PRO A 18 -27.78 13.56 23.81
N THR A 19 -28.38 12.38 23.61
CA THR A 19 -27.68 11.16 23.18
C THR A 19 -27.21 11.27 21.73
N HIS A 20 -28.05 11.76 20.82
CA HIS A 20 -27.69 11.92 19.40
C HIS A 20 -26.66 13.04 19.22
N LYS A 21 -26.74 14.12 20.02
CA LYS A 21 -25.75 15.18 20.04
C LYS A 21 -24.38 14.70 20.51
N LEU A 22 -24.32 13.86 21.56
CA LEU A 22 -23.07 13.27 22.05
C LEU A 22 -22.46 12.34 21.01
N LEU A 23 -23.29 11.46 20.44
CA LEU A 23 -22.88 10.47 19.46
C LEU A 23 -22.36 11.12 18.17
N LEU A 24 -23.02 12.17 17.69
CA LEU A 24 -22.53 12.97 16.56
C LEU A 24 -21.16 13.59 16.85
N LYS A 25 -20.96 14.17 18.04
CA LYS A 25 -19.66 14.73 18.44
C LYS A 25 -18.58 13.66 18.51
N GLN A 26 -18.91 12.49 19.07
CA GLN A 26 -17.98 11.37 19.18
C GLN A 26 -17.58 10.84 17.80
N TRP A 27 -18.54 10.68 16.89
CA TRP A 27 -18.29 10.20 15.53
C TRP A 27 -17.50 11.19 14.70
N LEU A 28 -17.76 12.49 14.82
CA LEU A 28 -16.94 13.51 14.17
C LEU A 28 -15.49 13.47 14.68
N LYS A 29 -15.29 13.33 16.00
CA LYS A 29 -13.96 13.17 16.57
C LYS A 29 -13.26 11.89 16.10
N GLU A 30 -13.98 10.76 16.06
CA GLU A 30 -13.42 9.50 15.55
C GLU A 30 -13.07 9.61 14.05
N GLN A 31 -13.89 10.31 13.26
CA GLN A 31 -13.63 10.58 11.85
C GLN A 31 -12.33 11.37 11.67
N ASP A 32 -12.11 12.44 12.44
CA ASP A 32 -10.86 13.22 12.39
C ASP A 32 -9.63 12.37 12.76
N LEU A 33 -9.76 11.52 13.79
CA LEU A 33 -8.70 10.60 14.21
C LEU A 33 -8.39 9.54 13.15
N ILE A 34 -9.40 9.04 12.44
CA ILE A 34 -9.22 8.09 11.34
C ILE A 34 -8.58 8.78 10.15
N LEU A 35 -9.04 9.98 9.77
CA LEU A 35 -8.46 10.74 8.64
C LEU A 35 -6.99 11.08 8.87
N THR A 36 -6.62 11.45 10.10
CA THR A 36 -5.21 11.68 10.48
C THR A 36 -4.37 10.40 10.38
N ARG A 37 -4.95 9.26 10.76
CA ARG A 37 -4.33 7.94 10.65
C ARG A 37 -4.14 7.50 9.20
N ILE A 38 -5.12 7.78 8.34
CA ILE A 38 -5.07 7.53 6.90
C ILE A 38 -3.99 8.37 6.25
N SER A 39 -3.92 9.68 6.54
CA SER A 39 -2.91 10.57 5.95
C SER A 39 -1.48 10.16 6.36
N LEU A 40 -1.27 9.77 7.62
CA LEU A 40 0.01 9.23 8.08
C LEU A 40 0.38 7.93 7.35
N ARG A 41 -0.57 7.01 7.16
CA ARG A 41 -0.30 5.76 6.45
C ARG A 41 -0.06 5.97 4.96
N GLN A 42 -0.76 6.91 4.34
CA GLN A 42 -0.55 7.31 2.95
C GLN A 42 0.88 7.83 2.76
N THR A 43 1.35 8.73 3.62
CA THR A 43 2.73 9.24 3.55
C THR A 43 3.78 8.16 3.78
N GLN A 44 3.53 7.22 4.69
CA GLN A 44 4.40 6.04 4.88
C GLN A 44 4.45 5.13 3.64
N LEU A 45 3.32 4.97 2.95
CA LEU A 45 3.23 4.18 1.73
C LEU A 45 3.97 4.85 0.58
N ASP A 46 3.81 6.17 0.42
CA ASP A 46 4.52 6.95 -0.59
C ASP A 46 6.03 6.95 -0.32
N SER A 47 6.46 7.06 0.94
CA SER A 47 7.86 6.83 1.33
C SER A 47 8.33 5.41 0.98
N ALA A 48 7.54 4.37 1.22
CA ALA A 48 7.92 3.01 0.84
C ALA A 48 8.10 2.86 -0.68
N ARG A 49 7.25 3.53 -1.48
CA ARG A 49 7.36 3.57 -2.96
C ARG A 49 8.64 4.26 -3.41
N THR A 50 9.01 5.39 -2.82
CA THR A 50 10.27 6.08 -3.16
C THR A 50 11.49 5.24 -2.77
N HIS A 51 11.48 4.58 -1.61
CA HIS A 51 12.54 3.64 -1.23
C HIS A 51 12.65 2.45 -2.18
N LEU A 52 11.52 1.91 -2.66
CA LEU A 52 11.52 0.85 -3.68
C LEU A 52 12.12 1.34 -4.99
N ALA A 53 11.75 2.53 -5.46
CA ALA A 53 12.33 3.12 -6.67
C ALA A 53 13.85 3.31 -6.53
N ALA A 54 14.31 3.78 -5.37
CA ALA A 54 15.74 3.91 -5.08
C ALA A 54 16.49 2.57 -5.11
N LEU A 55 15.90 1.49 -4.56
CA LEU A 55 16.49 0.15 -4.63
C LEU A 55 16.63 -0.37 -6.07
N HIS A 56 15.62 -0.12 -6.91
CA HIS A 56 15.70 -0.47 -8.34
C HIS A 56 16.77 0.36 -9.05
N ALA A 57 16.82 1.67 -8.81
CA ALA A 57 17.85 2.54 -9.39
C ALA A 57 19.26 2.10 -8.96
N LEU A 58 19.46 1.76 -7.68
CA LEU A 58 20.72 1.27 -7.16
C LEU A 58 21.14 -0.06 -7.82
N PHE A 59 20.19 -0.97 -8.06
CA PHE A 59 20.43 -2.21 -8.78
C PHE A 59 20.98 -1.97 -10.18
N PHE A 60 20.31 -1.12 -10.97
CA PHE A 60 20.76 -0.81 -12.32
C PHE A 60 22.09 -0.05 -12.33
N LEU A 61 22.27 0.91 -11.41
CA LEU A 61 23.51 1.66 -11.29
C LEU A 61 24.69 0.75 -10.96
N PHE A 62 24.53 -0.16 -9.98
CA PHE A 62 25.55 -1.13 -9.60
C PHE A 62 25.95 -2.02 -10.78
N HIS A 63 24.98 -2.63 -11.46
CA HIS A 63 25.28 -3.52 -12.59
C HIS A 63 25.88 -2.77 -13.79
N SER A 64 25.42 -1.54 -14.06
CA SER A 64 25.97 -0.71 -15.13
C SER A 64 27.42 -0.32 -14.83
N ALA A 65 27.71 0.14 -13.61
CA ALA A 65 29.07 0.49 -13.19
C ALA A 65 29.99 -0.73 -13.20
N ALA A 66 29.52 -1.89 -12.73
CA ALA A 66 30.27 -3.13 -12.79
C ALA A 66 30.63 -3.50 -14.25
N LEU A 67 29.67 -3.49 -15.16
CA LEU A 67 29.92 -3.80 -16.57
C LEU A 67 30.88 -2.80 -17.24
N LEU A 68 30.74 -1.49 -16.97
CA LEU A 68 31.65 -0.47 -17.49
C LEU A 68 33.09 -0.68 -17.01
N LEU A 69 33.26 -0.97 -15.71
CA LEU A 69 34.58 -1.27 -15.14
C LEU A 69 35.17 -2.55 -15.76
N LEU A 70 34.38 -3.62 -15.88
CA LEU A 70 34.84 -4.85 -16.52
C LEU A 70 35.22 -4.63 -17.99
N PHE A 71 34.43 -3.85 -18.73
CA PHE A 71 34.72 -3.54 -20.13
C PHE A 71 36.01 -2.71 -20.27
N SER A 72 36.25 -1.77 -19.36
CA SER A 72 37.50 -1.00 -19.34
C SER A 72 38.75 -1.84 -19.03
N ALA A 73 38.57 -2.99 -18.38
CA ALA A 73 39.63 -3.94 -18.06
C ALA A 73 39.69 -5.13 -19.04
N ALA A 74 38.90 -5.11 -20.11
CA ALA A 74 38.87 -6.20 -21.09
C ALA A 74 40.19 -6.31 -21.86
N GLY A 75 40.63 -7.54 -22.15
CA GLY A 75 41.87 -7.82 -22.89
C GLY A 75 43.00 -8.45 -22.06
N ASP A 76 42.86 -8.54 -20.73
CA ASP A 76 43.80 -9.31 -19.89
C ASP A 76 43.31 -10.77 -19.71
N PRO A 77 43.99 -11.77 -20.30
CA PRO A 77 43.57 -13.17 -20.23
C PRO A 77 43.61 -13.74 -18.80
N SER A 78 44.34 -13.12 -17.88
CA SER A 78 44.36 -13.52 -16.47
C SER A 78 43.02 -13.25 -15.77
N LEU A 79 42.24 -12.28 -16.26
CA LEU A 79 40.93 -11.92 -15.70
C LEU A 79 39.84 -12.94 -16.08
N CYS A 80 39.95 -13.64 -17.22
CA CYS A 80 39.03 -14.74 -17.54
C CYS A 80 39.10 -15.87 -16.50
N ARG A 81 40.32 -16.25 -16.06
CA ARG A 81 40.53 -17.26 -15.02
C ARG A 81 40.01 -16.81 -13.66
N ARG A 82 39.97 -15.49 -13.41
CA ARG A 82 39.46 -14.88 -12.18
C ARG A 82 38.03 -14.34 -12.29
N SER A 83 37.32 -14.66 -13.39
CA SER A 83 35.95 -14.19 -13.67
C SER A 83 34.91 -14.58 -12.61
N TRP A 84 35.23 -15.57 -11.78
CA TRP A 84 34.40 -15.96 -10.63
C TRP A 84 34.28 -14.84 -9.59
N VAL A 85 35.29 -13.97 -9.41
CA VAL A 85 35.26 -12.88 -8.43
C VAL A 85 34.18 -11.84 -8.77
N PRO A 86 34.19 -11.19 -9.96
CA PRO A 86 33.12 -10.26 -10.33
C PRO A 86 31.76 -10.95 -10.46
N SER A 87 31.73 -12.22 -10.86
CA SER A 87 30.48 -13.00 -10.92
C SER A 87 29.86 -13.21 -9.53
N LEU A 88 30.67 -13.60 -8.53
CA LEU A 88 30.21 -13.84 -7.17
C LEU A 88 29.79 -12.54 -6.49
N CYS A 89 30.55 -11.46 -6.70
CA CYS A 89 30.20 -10.13 -6.20
C CYS A 89 28.87 -9.65 -6.81
N SER A 90 28.71 -9.76 -8.13
CA SER A 90 27.47 -9.41 -8.82
C SER A 90 26.29 -10.23 -8.30
N LEU A 91 26.46 -11.55 -8.17
CA LEU A 91 25.40 -12.44 -7.67
C LEU A 91 24.98 -12.08 -6.23
N ALA A 92 25.95 -11.86 -5.33
CA ALA A 92 25.68 -11.50 -3.95
C ALA A 92 24.92 -10.17 -3.85
N CYS A 93 25.35 -9.15 -4.61
CA CYS A 93 24.64 -7.86 -4.68
C CYS A 93 23.23 -8.00 -5.26
N SER A 94 23.05 -8.78 -6.34
CA SER A 94 21.73 -9.03 -6.91
C SER A 94 20.79 -9.70 -5.90
N ILE A 95 21.25 -10.74 -5.20
CA ILE A 95 20.44 -11.43 -4.18
C ILE A 95 20.04 -10.47 -3.07
N GLY A 96 20.99 -9.67 -2.55
CA GLY A 96 20.72 -8.69 -1.50
C GLY A 96 19.68 -7.65 -1.90
N LEU A 97 19.79 -7.11 -3.11
CA LEU A 97 18.86 -6.10 -3.63
C LEU A 97 17.48 -6.68 -3.93
N ILE A 98 17.40 -7.87 -4.55
CA ILE A 98 16.13 -8.57 -4.79
C ILE A 98 15.44 -8.88 -3.47
N TRP A 99 16.19 -9.35 -2.47
CA TRP A 99 15.65 -9.62 -1.14
C TRP A 99 15.12 -8.35 -0.47
N ALA A 100 15.86 -7.24 -0.53
CA ALA A 100 15.43 -5.94 0.00
C ALA A 100 14.15 -5.44 -0.67
N VAL A 101 14.07 -5.54 -2.01
CA VAL A 101 12.86 -5.19 -2.78
C VAL A 101 11.67 -6.06 -2.37
N ARG A 102 11.84 -7.38 -2.25
CA ARG A 102 10.76 -8.30 -1.84
C ARG A 102 10.27 -8.01 -0.42
N HIS A 103 11.20 -7.77 0.50
CA HIS A 103 10.88 -7.45 1.88
C HIS A 103 10.11 -6.14 1.98
N LYS A 104 10.65 -5.05 1.40
CA LYS A 104 10.03 -3.71 1.44
C LYS A 104 8.68 -3.69 0.72
N SER A 105 8.56 -4.37 -0.42
CA SER A 105 7.28 -4.52 -1.15
C SER A 105 6.23 -5.29 -0.33
N GLY A 106 6.65 -6.32 0.43
CA GLY A 106 5.76 -7.03 1.33
C GLY A 106 5.22 -6.18 2.48
N LEU A 107 6.08 -5.38 3.10
CA LEU A 107 5.66 -4.41 4.13
C LEU A 107 4.72 -3.35 3.54
N GLY A 108 5.02 -2.82 2.35
CA GLY A 108 4.17 -1.87 1.64
C GLY A 108 2.79 -2.43 1.34
N SER A 109 2.70 -3.66 0.81
CA SER A 109 1.39 -4.30 0.54
C SER A 109 0.58 -4.56 1.82
N ARG A 110 1.25 -4.91 2.93
CA ARG A 110 0.55 -5.05 4.22
C ARG A 110 -0.02 -3.71 4.69
N LEU A 111 0.75 -2.63 4.54
CA LEU A 111 0.32 -1.28 4.89
C LEU A 111 -0.85 -0.81 4.02
N GLU A 112 -0.77 -1.04 2.71
CA GLU A 112 -1.83 -0.74 1.74
C GLU A 112 -3.15 -1.43 2.11
N ARG A 113 -3.12 -2.71 2.47
CA ARG A 113 -4.33 -3.42 2.95
C ARG A 113 -4.88 -2.87 4.26
N ILE A 114 -4.04 -2.34 5.14
CA ILE A 114 -4.50 -1.70 6.39
C ILE A 114 -5.15 -0.36 6.05
N LEU A 115 -4.53 0.41 5.17
CA LEU A 115 -5.03 1.69 4.69
C LEU A 115 -6.40 1.53 4.01
N GLU A 116 -6.54 0.58 3.08
CA GLU A 116 -7.82 0.28 2.41
C GLU A 116 -8.95 -0.01 3.42
N ARG A 117 -8.64 -0.76 4.49
CA ARG A 117 -9.62 -1.08 5.54
C ARG A 117 -10.00 0.14 6.35
N GLU A 118 -9.04 0.98 6.70
CA GLU A 118 -9.32 2.21 7.43
C GLU A 118 -10.08 3.24 6.58
N GLU A 119 -9.77 3.33 5.29
CA GLU A 119 -10.50 4.17 4.36
C GLU A 119 -11.96 3.71 4.22
N GLU A 120 -12.19 2.39 4.12
CA GLU A 120 -13.54 1.82 4.17
C GLU A 120 -14.26 2.13 5.48
N ASP A 121 -13.59 1.96 6.62
CA ASP A 121 -14.16 2.29 7.93
C ASP A 121 -14.49 3.78 8.05
N SER A 122 -13.64 4.65 7.52
CA SER A 122 -13.89 6.10 7.46
C SER A 122 -15.10 6.43 6.59
N SER A 123 -15.25 5.73 5.45
CA SER A 123 -16.36 5.90 4.52
C SER A 123 -17.69 5.45 5.14
N LEU A 124 -17.68 4.32 5.87
CA LEU A 124 -18.85 3.83 6.60
C LEU A 124 -19.25 4.78 7.72
N LEU A 125 -18.29 5.28 8.51
CA LEU A 125 -18.55 6.26 9.56
C LEU A 125 -19.13 7.56 9.00
N GLY A 126 -18.59 8.04 7.87
CA GLY A 126 -19.12 9.22 7.16
C GLY A 126 -20.58 9.05 6.76
N LYS A 127 -20.94 7.89 6.20
CA LYS A 127 -22.34 7.56 5.86
C LYS A 127 -23.25 7.52 7.08
N CYS A 128 -22.80 6.93 8.20
CA CYS A 128 -23.55 6.94 9.45
C CYS A 128 -23.79 8.37 9.96
N VAL A 129 -22.79 9.25 9.88
CA VAL A 129 -22.90 10.66 10.28
C VAL A 129 -23.90 11.40 9.39
N GLU A 130 -23.87 11.18 8.08
CA GLU A 130 -24.83 11.77 7.13
C GLU A 130 -26.25 11.26 7.38
N GLU A 131 -26.44 9.95 7.60
CA GLU A 131 -27.75 9.38 7.91
C GLU A 131 -28.29 9.89 9.25
N LEU A 132 -27.45 10.01 10.28
CA LEU A 132 -27.82 10.62 11.56
C LEU A 132 -28.26 12.07 11.37
N ARG A 133 -27.51 12.86 10.58
CA ARG A 133 -27.86 14.27 10.27
C ARG A 133 -29.17 14.39 9.50
N ARG A 134 -29.48 13.43 8.64
CA ARG A 134 -30.69 13.41 7.81
C ARG A 134 -31.92 12.95 8.59
N LYS A 135 -31.82 11.87 9.38
CA LYS A 135 -32.95 11.22 10.08
C LYS A 135 -33.22 11.82 11.46
N GLY A 136 -32.22 12.44 12.08
CA GLY A 136 -32.39 13.13 13.37
C GLY A 136 -32.85 12.20 14.50
N SER A 137 -34.09 12.37 14.95
CA SER A 137 -34.68 11.55 16.01
C SER A 137 -35.06 10.13 15.57
N ASP A 138 -35.28 9.92 14.27
CA ASP A 138 -35.71 8.63 13.71
C ASP A 138 -34.54 7.68 13.39
N PHE A 139 -33.33 8.08 13.76
CA PHE A 139 -32.13 7.30 13.56
C PHE A 139 -32.08 6.14 14.57
N ASP A 140 -32.15 4.91 14.06
CA ASP A 140 -31.96 3.72 14.87
C ASP A 140 -30.51 3.23 14.73
N LEU A 141 -29.72 3.47 15.79
CA LEU A 141 -28.31 3.12 15.86
C LEU A 141 -28.06 1.64 15.57
N MET A 142 -28.85 0.74 16.16
CA MET A 142 -28.63 -0.70 16.03
C MET A 142 -28.92 -1.15 14.62
N ARG A 143 -30.05 -0.74 14.06
CA ARG A 143 -30.47 -1.16 12.72
C ARG A 143 -29.52 -0.65 11.63
N GLU A 144 -29.10 0.62 11.70
CA GLU A 144 -28.32 1.26 10.63
C GLU A 144 -26.85 0.84 10.66
N VAL A 145 -26.26 0.75 11.86
CA VAL A 145 -24.88 0.25 12.02
C VAL A 145 -24.80 -1.24 11.66
N ASP A 146 -25.79 -2.05 12.04
CA ASP A 146 -25.80 -3.47 11.67
C ASP A 146 -26.00 -3.68 10.17
N ALA A 147 -26.84 -2.88 9.51
CA ALA A 147 -27.01 -2.94 8.06
C ALA A 147 -25.69 -2.65 7.33
N LEU A 148 -24.96 -1.62 7.76
CA LEU A 148 -23.65 -1.27 7.20
C LEU A 148 -22.58 -2.31 7.52
N ARG A 149 -22.58 -2.87 8.73
CA ARG A 149 -21.66 -3.95 9.13
C ARG A 149 -21.88 -5.22 8.31
N ARG A 150 -23.14 -5.59 8.03
CA ARG A 150 -23.48 -6.70 7.12
C ARG A 150 -23.08 -6.41 5.68
N ALA A 151 -23.29 -5.19 5.20
CA ALA A 151 -22.83 -4.79 3.87
C ALA A 151 -21.30 -4.85 3.75
N LYS A 152 -20.56 -4.54 4.83
CA LYS A 152 -19.10 -4.72 4.90
C LYS A 152 -18.70 -6.20 4.87
N SER A 153 -19.36 -7.06 5.66
CA SER A 153 -19.00 -8.48 5.72
C SER A 153 -19.18 -9.19 4.37
N LEU A 154 -20.24 -8.87 3.62
CA LEU A 154 -20.47 -9.40 2.27
C LEU A 154 -19.36 -9.00 1.29
N ARG A 155 -18.93 -7.73 1.28
CA ARG A 155 -17.84 -7.27 0.40
C ARG A 155 -16.48 -7.89 0.75
N VAL A 156 -16.22 -8.13 2.04
CA VAL A 156 -14.99 -8.80 2.47
C VAL A 156 -14.93 -10.25 1.97
N VAL A 157 -16.07 -10.92 1.88
CA VAL A 157 -16.18 -12.28 1.32
C VAL A 157 -15.89 -12.27 -0.18
N GLU A 158 -16.47 -11.33 -0.94
CA GLU A 158 -16.24 -11.18 -2.38
C GLU A 158 -14.78 -10.80 -2.72
N ARG A 159 -14.14 -9.99 -1.88
CA ARG A 159 -12.78 -9.49 -2.12
C ARG A 159 -11.66 -10.49 -1.88
N ARG A 160 -11.90 -11.71 -1.39
CA ARG A 160 -10.84 -12.72 -1.27
C ARG A 160 -10.51 -13.26 -2.67
N PRO A 161 -9.46 -12.78 -3.36
CA PRO A 161 -9.16 -13.29 -4.69
C PRO A 161 -8.41 -14.60 -4.48
N GLY A 162 -8.85 -15.66 -5.19
CA GLY A 162 -8.02 -16.84 -5.37
C GLY A 162 -6.63 -16.42 -5.86
N ARG A 163 -5.58 -17.04 -5.31
CA ARG A 163 -4.13 -16.81 -5.49
C ARG A 163 -3.76 -16.31 -6.90
N ARG A 164 -3.93 -15.00 -7.14
CA ARG A 164 -3.41 -14.30 -8.32
C ARG A 164 -1.96 -13.96 -8.04
N TRP A 165 -1.11 -14.17 -9.03
CA TRP A 165 0.28 -13.74 -9.00
C TRP A 165 0.31 -12.25 -8.67
N SER A 166 1.01 -11.90 -7.59
CA SER A 166 1.11 -10.50 -7.18
C SER A 166 2.05 -9.78 -8.15
N GLY A 167 1.78 -8.52 -8.51
CA GLY A 167 2.74 -7.71 -9.29
C GLY A 167 4.16 -7.67 -8.69
N ARG A 168 4.27 -7.97 -7.38
CA ARG A 168 5.54 -8.20 -6.67
C ARG A 168 6.39 -9.34 -7.25
N ASP A 169 5.76 -10.40 -7.71
CA ASP A 169 6.46 -11.56 -8.27
C ASP A 169 7.00 -11.23 -9.67
N VAL A 170 6.26 -10.45 -10.45
CA VAL A 170 6.72 -9.95 -11.76
C VAL A 170 7.97 -9.08 -11.62
N GLY A 171 7.96 -8.08 -10.72
CA GLY A 171 9.11 -7.20 -10.53
C GLY A 171 10.37 -7.94 -10.05
N SER A 172 10.22 -8.93 -9.16
CA SER A 172 11.36 -9.73 -8.69
C SER A 172 11.92 -10.64 -9.77
N LEU A 173 11.04 -11.23 -10.59
CA LEU A 173 11.45 -12.07 -11.72
C LEU A 173 12.20 -11.28 -12.78
N PHE A 174 11.78 -10.03 -13.03
CA PHE A 174 12.48 -9.13 -13.93
C PHE A 174 13.91 -8.82 -13.44
N LEU A 175 14.07 -8.45 -12.16
CA LEU A 175 15.40 -8.21 -11.58
C LEU A 175 16.28 -9.47 -11.62
N LEU A 176 15.70 -10.65 -11.38
CA LEU A 176 16.40 -11.92 -11.50
C LEU A 176 16.87 -12.17 -12.94
N ALA A 177 16.01 -11.95 -13.94
CA ALA A 177 16.35 -12.12 -15.35
C ALA A 177 17.49 -11.18 -15.77
N VAL A 178 17.44 -9.90 -15.36
CA VAL A 178 18.53 -8.94 -15.59
C VAL A 178 19.83 -9.40 -14.91
N SER A 179 19.76 -9.91 -13.69
CA SER A 179 20.93 -10.44 -12.98
C SER A 179 21.58 -11.59 -13.75
N CYS A 180 20.78 -12.53 -14.26
CA CYS A 180 21.26 -13.63 -15.09
C CYS A 180 21.92 -13.13 -16.39
N LEU A 181 21.32 -12.14 -17.05
CA LEU A 181 21.88 -11.52 -18.25
C LEU A 181 23.25 -10.89 -17.96
N VAL A 182 23.37 -10.13 -16.87
CA VAL A 182 24.64 -9.48 -16.47
C VAL A 182 25.73 -10.52 -16.20
N LEU A 183 25.40 -11.64 -15.55
CA LEU A 183 26.36 -12.73 -15.34
C LEU A 183 26.85 -13.34 -16.66
N GLY A 184 25.96 -13.49 -17.64
CA GLY A 184 26.34 -13.91 -18.99
C GLY A 184 27.27 -12.91 -19.67
N LEU A 185 26.94 -11.62 -19.59
CA LEU A 185 27.76 -10.53 -20.15
C LEU A 185 29.15 -10.45 -19.51
N ILE A 186 29.26 -10.61 -18.19
CA ILE A 186 30.55 -10.66 -17.48
C ILE A 186 31.45 -11.76 -18.07
N ARG A 187 30.89 -12.94 -18.38
CA ARG A 187 31.64 -14.05 -18.99
C ARG A 187 32.06 -13.75 -20.43
N VAL A 188 31.16 -13.20 -21.23
CA VAL A 188 31.44 -12.84 -22.63
C VAL A 188 32.52 -11.75 -22.71
N VAL A 189 32.46 -10.72 -21.86
CA VAL A 189 33.42 -9.61 -21.87
C VAL A 189 34.81 -10.04 -21.38
N LEU A 190 34.89 -10.95 -20.40
CA LEU A 190 36.18 -11.39 -19.84
C LEU A 190 36.85 -12.52 -20.61
N CYS A 191 36.08 -13.36 -21.30
CA CYS A 191 36.58 -14.59 -21.92
C CYS A 191 36.33 -14.69 -23.44
N GLY A 192 35.69 -13.69 -24.04
CA GLY A 192 35.57 -13.52 -25.50
C GLY A 192 36.68 -12.61 -26.02
#